data_AF-A0AAU2QRE3-F1
#
_entry.id   AF-A0AAU2QRE3-F1
#
_cell.length_a   1.000
_cell.length_b   1.000
_cell.length_c   1.000
_cell.angle_alpha   90.00
_cell.angle_beta   90.00
_cell.angle_gamma   90.00
#
_symmetry.space_group_name_H-M   'P 1'
#
loop_
_entity.id
_entity.type
_entity.pdbx_description
1 polymer ?
#
loop_
_entity_poly.entity_id
_entity_poly.type
_entity_poly.pdbx_seq_one_letter_code
_entity_poly.pdbx_strand_id
1 'polypeptide(L)'
;MRDDPRLPSTPGFWRSPLRGPWFTSVLGLVLLVGITVLFVTGLVSYAAYNPDLSPVNDKTPDKGLLGFYLFAWPTDPHWLYRLNQGVHVTLGITLIPVLLAKLWSVVPRLFTLPPARSLAHAAERISLLLLVGGGLFEFVTGVLNVQLDYVFPGSFYPLHFYGAWVFFAAFIAHALLKLPTAVRALRHLREQPDSDLVTPRPAAPTVSRRGALWFVGGGSLLLFATTVGQTVDGPLRRTALLAPHGGPDPGSGPNGFQINKTAAYAGIDAAETSAEAWRLVVTGRSGTVRLSRADLLQLPLHSSALPIACVEGWSTSDQWWRGVRLRDLAALVGYEADDVPDVFVESLQRHGAFRRAALRANQVADPRSLLALYVNGEELSPDHGHPARVIVPAAPGVLNTKWVARLTFGDL
;
A
#
# COMPACT_ATOMS: atom_id res chain seq x y z
N MET A 1 -5.65 40.62 -33.71
CA MET A 1 -6.46 39.72 -32.87
C MET A 1 -6.30 40.22 -31.44
N ARG A 2 -7.34 40.82 -30.84
CA ARG A 2 -7.26 41.26 -29.43
C ARG A 2 -7.28 40.01 -28.56
N ASP A 3 -6.32 39.85 -27.66
CA ASP A 3 -6.30 38.77 -26.67
C ASP A 3 -7.58 38.85 -25.83
N ASP A 4 -8.56 37.97 -26.11
CA ASP A 4 -9.78 37.88 -25.32
C ASP A 4 -9.43 37.24 -23.96
N PRO A 5 -9.52 37.99 -22.84
CA PRO A 5 -9.22 37.49 -21.50
C PRO A 5 -9.99 36.26 -21.06
N ARG A 6 -11.03 35.87 -21.80
CA ARG A 6 -12.00 34.84 -21.43
C ARG A 6 -11.50 33.42 -21.72
N LEU A 7 -10.41 33.25 -22.47
CA LEU A 7 -9.91 31.92 -22.82
C LEU A 7 -8.75 31.48 -21.90
N PRO A 8 -8.77 30.23 -21.38
CA PRO A 8 -7.68 29.66 -20.56
C PRO A 8 -6.29 29.68 -21.20
N SER A 9 -6.22 29.76 -22.53
CA SER A 9 -4.98 29.84 -23.29
C SER A 9 -4.33 31.23 -23.29
N THR A 10 -5.03 32.25 -22.79
CA THR A 10 -4.49 33.62 -22.71
C THR A 10 -3.80 33.86 -21.36
N PRO A 11 -2.62 34.52 -21.33
CA PRO A 11 -1.90 34.80 -20.07
C PRO A 11 -2.73 35.56 -19.03
N GLY A 12 -3.66 36.42 -19.48
CA GLY A 12 -4.50 37.24 -18.62
C GLY A 12 -5.74 36.53 -18.04
N PHE A 13 -6.05 35.29 -18.43
CA PHE A 13 -7.17 34.51 -17.87
C PHE A 13 -6.89 34.08 -16.43
N TRP A 14 -5.66 33.61 -16.18
CA TRP A 14 -5.23 33.16 -14.86
C TRP A 14 -4.72 34.35 -14.05
N ARG A 15 -5.52 34.86 -13.11
CA ARG A 15 -5.25 36.14 -12.42
C ARG A 15 -4.70 36.03 -11.00
N SER A 16 -4.52 34.82 -10.47
CA SER A 16 -4.03 34.68 -9.09
C SER A 16 -2.55 35.12 -8.98
N PRO A 17 -2.22 36.09 -8.11
CA PRO A 17 -0.84 36.54 -7.90
C PRO A 17 0.00 35.56 -7.06
N LEU A 18 -0.62 34.47 -6.59
CA LEU A 18 0.04 33.45 -5.77
C LEU A 18 0.79 32.42 -6.61
N ARG A 19 0.47 32.32 -7.91
CA ARG A 19 1.24 31.50 -8.84
C ARG A 19 2.59 32.17 -9.11
N GLY A 20 3.63 31.36 -9.17
CA GLY A 20 4.96 31.85 -9.48
C GLY A 20 6.03 30.77 -9.28
N PRO A 21 7.23 30.96 -9.87
CA PRO A 21 8.29 29.97 -9.84
C PRO A 21 8.67 29.51 -8.44
N TRP A 22 8.74 30.42 -7.48
CA TRP A 22 9.10 30.09 -6.09
C TRP A 22 8.08 29.15 -5.44
N PHE A 23 6.81 29.54 -5.39
CA PHE A 23 5.74 28.73 -4.76
C PHE A 23 5.63 27.35 -5.41
N THR A 24 5.66 27.30 -6.75
CA THR A 24 5.65 26.06 -7.52
C THR A 24 6.87 25.18 -7.28
N SER A 25 8.05 25.78 -7.00
CA SER A 25 9.28 25.05 -6.70
C SER A 25 9.29 24.49 -5.28
N VAL A 26 8.76 25.23 -4.29
CA VAL A 26 8.59 24.73 -2.92
C VAL A 26 7.71 23.49 -2.89
N LEU A 27 6.53 23.55 -3.53
CA LEU A 27 5.64 22.38 -3.66
C LEU A 27 6.32 21.23 -4.42
N GLY A 28 7.08 21.56 -5.47
CA GLY A 28 7.84 20.58 -6.25
C GLY A 28 8.91 19.85 -5.43
N LEU A 29 9.59 20.54 -4.51
CA LEU A 29 10.60 19.93 -3.64
C LEU A 29 9.98 18.97 -2.62
N VAL A 30 8.84 19.36 -2.01
CA VAL A 30 8.10 18.49 -1.09
C VAL A 30 7.64 17.22 -1.82
N LEU A 31 7.11 17.38 -3.03
CA LEU A 31 6.70 16.25 -3.86
C LEU A 31 7.90 15.40 -4.33
N LEU A 32 9.06 15.99 -4.65
CA LEU A 32 10.28 15.25 -5.01
C LEU A 32 10.66 14.25 -3.93
N VAL A 33 10.76 14.72 -2.68
CA VAL A 33 11.08 13.84 -1.55
C VAL A 33 9.94 12.85 -1.30
N GLY A 34 8.71 13.36 -1.19
CA GLY A 34 7.55 12.55 -0.83
C GLY A 34 7.23 11.43 -1.82
N ILE A 35 7.18 11.74 -3.12
CA ILE A 35 6.90 10.75 -4.17
C ILE A 35 8.02 9.73 -4.30
N THR A 36 9.29 10.13 -4.09
CA THR A 36 10.40 9.17 -4.07
C THR A 36 10.24 8.15 -2.93
N VAL A 37 9.86 8.62 -1.74
CA VAL A 37 9.57 7.71 -0.61
C VAL A 37 8.35 6.82 -0.90
N LEU A 38 7.28 7.37 -1.51
CA LEU A 38 6.12 6.57 -1.91
C LEU A 38 6.47 5.48 -2.92
N PHE A 39 7.24 5.83 -3.95
CA PHE A 39 7.65 4.88 -4.96
C PHE A 39 8.47 3.74 -4.34
N VAL A 40 9.49 4.07 -3.53
CA VAL A 40 10.32 3.07 -2.85
C VAL A 40 9.49 2.20 -1.92
N THR A 41 8.64 2.78 -1.06
CA THR A 41 7.81 2.00 -0.14
C THR A 41 6.77 1.14 -0.86
N GLY A 42 6.28 1.58 -2.03
CA GLY A 42 5.42 0.80 -2.92
C GLY A 42 6.14 -0.41 -3.51
N LEU A 43 7.36 -0.21 -4.04
CA LEU A 43 8.20 -1.32 -4.55
C LEU A 43 8.51 -2.33 -3.44
N VAL A 44 8.90 -1.85 -2.25
CA VAL A 44 9.17 -2.68 -1.07
C VAL A 44 7.91 -3.44 -0.64
N SER A 45 6.74 -2.80 -0.67
CA SER A 45 5.46 -3.46 -0.36
C SER A 45 5.16 -4.59 -1.35
N TYR A 46 5.42 -4.36 -2.64
CA TYR A 46 5.26 -5.36 -3.68
C TYR A 46 6.25 -6.53 -3.54
N ALA A 47 7.51 -6.27 -3.17
CA ALA A 47 8.48 -7.32 -2.87
C ALA A 47 8.03 -8.22 -1.71
N ALA A 48 7.33 -7.67 -0.71
CA ALA A 48 6.81 -8.41 0.44
C ALA A 48 5.75 -9.47 0.10
N TYR A 49 5.18 -9.42 -1.11
CA TYR A 49 4.31 -10.48 -1.62
C TYR A 49 5.09 -11.73 -2.06
N ASN A 50 6.43 -11.67 -2.13
CA ASN A 50 7.24 -12.70 -2.77
C ASN A 50 6.71 -13.03 -4.18
N PRO A 51 6.65 -12.04 -5.09
CA PRO A 51 5.90 -12.19 -6.34
C PRO A 51 6.61 -13.10 -7.36
N ASP A 52 7.85 -13.54 -7.10
CA ASP A 52 8.56 -14.55 -7.91
C ASP A 52 8.45 -15.96 -7.31
N LEU A 53 7.75 -16.12 -6.19
CA LEU A 53 7.59 -17.42 -5.54
C LEU A 53 6.52 -18.27 -6.21
N SER A 54 5.34 -17.70 -6.47
CA SER A 54 4.22 -18.43 -7.08
C SER A 54 3.23 -17.46 -7.73
N PRO A 55 2.57 -17.82 -8.85
CA PRO A 55 1.56 -16.98 -9.51
C PRO A 55 0.34 -16.64 -8.65
N VAL A 56 0.15 -17.31 -7.50
CA VAL A 56 -0.92 -16.94 -6.55
C VAL A 56 -0.60 -15.67 -5.78
N ASN A 57 0.68 -15.39 -5.54
CA ASN A 57 1.14 -14.21 -4.83
C ASN A 57 1.12 -12.97 -5.73
N ASP A 58 1.37 -13.15 -7.02
CA ASP A 58 1.31 -12.08 -8.00
C ASP A 58 0.80 -12.56 -9.35
N LYS A 59 -0.17 -11.81 -9.89
CA LYS A 59 -0.80 -12.06 -11.19
C LYS A 59 -0.36 -11.05 -12.25
N THR A 60 0.63 -10.21 -11.94
CA THR A 60 1.18 -9.23 -12.87
C THR A 60 1.93 -9.98 -13.98
N PRO A 61 1.51 -9.85 -15.25
CA PRO A 61 2.15 -10.56 -16.35
C PRO A 61 3.59 -10.10 -16.55
N ASP A 62 4.53 -11.03 -16.79
CA ASP A 62 5.94 -10.83 -17.18
C ASP A 62 6.52 -9.43 -16.86
N LYS A 63 6.87 -9.22 -15.59
CA LYS A 63 7.48 -7.97 -15.07
C LYS A 63 8.72 -7.57 -15.87
N GLY A 64 9.36 -8.51 -16.57
CA GLY A 64 10.58 -8.30 -17.34
C GLY A 64 11.64 -7.56 -16.52
N LEU A 65 12.17 -6.49 -17.09
CA LEU A 65 13.20 -5.65 -16.44
C LEU A 65 12.71 -4.94 -15.18
N LEU A 66 11.39 -4.83 -14.94
CA LEU A 66 10.85 -4.15 -13.76
C LEU A 66 10.95 -5.02 -12.49
N GLY A 67 11.31 -6.30 -12.60
CA GLY A 67 11.49 -7.20 -11.46
C GLY A 67 12.89 -7.16 -10.82
N PHE A 68 13.82 -6.33 -11.30
CA PHE A 68 15.24 -6.37 -10.89
C PHE A 68 15.49 -6.15 -9.39
N TYR A 69 14.53 -5.55 -8.68
CA TYR A 69 14.64 -5.20 -7.27
C TYR A 69 14.04 -6.25 -6.34
N LEU A 70 13.49 -7.36 -6.87
CA LEU A 70 12.82 -8.38 -6.07
C LEU A 70 13.82 -9.23 -5.30
N PHE A 71 13.47 -9.56 -4.07
CA PHE A 71 14.30 -10.34 -3.15
C PHE A 71 13.42 -11.22 -2.25
N ALA A 72 14.05 -12.17 -1.54
CA ALA A 72 13.37 -12.94 -0.52
C ALA A 72 13.03 -12.03 0.66
N TRP A 73 11.73 -11.80 0.86
CA TRP A 73 11.27 -10.89 1.91
C TRP A 73 11.69 -11.38 3.31
N PRO A 74 12.32 -10.54 4.15
CA PRO A 74 12.79 -10.93 5.47
C PRO A 74 11.64 -11.05 6.47
N THR A 75 11.86 -11.84 7.52
CA THR A 75 10.94 -11.97 8.64
C THR A 75 11.25 -11.03 9.80
N ASP A 76 12.42 -10.37 9.79
CA ASP A 76 12.88 -9.45 10.83
C ASP A 76 13.20 -8.03 10.33
N PRO A 77 12.89 -6.99 11.12
CA PRO A 77 12.07 -7.04 12.34
C PRO A 77 10.61 -7.42 12.01
N HIS A 78 9.91 -8.10 12.93
CA HIS A 78 8.58 -8.66 12.65
C HIS A 78 7.50 -7.63 12.29
N TRP A 79 7.71 -6.36 12.64
CA TRP A 79 6.84 -5.24 12.30
C TRP A 79 7.22 -4.53 10.98
N LEU A 80 8.23 -5.01 10.23
CA LEU A 80 8.78 -4.32 9.06
C LEU A 80 7.71 -3.91 8.04
N TYR A 81 6.81 -4.84 7.67
CA TYR A 81 5.76 -4.54 6.70
C TYR A 81 4.74 -3.53 7.22
N ARG A 82 4.42 -3.55 8.52
CA ARG A 82 3.59 -2.52 9.17
C ARG A 82 4.19 -1.13 8.99
N LEU A 83 5.50 -0.98 9.24
CA LEU A 83 6.17 0.31 9.04
C LEU A 83 6.12 0.73 7.57
N ASN A 84 6.55 -0.15 6.66
CA ASN A 84 6.61 0.18 5.24
C ASN A 84 5.25 0.60 4.69
N GLN A 85 4.22 -0.20 4.93
CA GLN A 85 2.88 0.05 4.40
C GLN A 85 2.22 1.25 5.07
N GLY A 86 2.44 1.43 6.37
CA GLY A 86 1.97 2.60 7.11
C GLY A 86 2.57 3.91 6.60
N VAL A 87 3.88 3.93 6.31
CA VAL A 87 4.56 5.07 5.69
C VAL A 87 3.97 5.34 4.30
N HIS A 88 3.84 4.30 3.47
CA HIS A 88 3.32 4.43 2.11
C HIS A 88 1.92 5.09 2.09
N VAL A 89 0.97 4.54 2.84
CA VAL A 89 -0.41 5.04 2.83
C VAL A 89 -0.54 6.39 3.52
N THR A 90 0.08 6.56 4.70
CA THR A 90 -0.02 7.82 5.45
C THR A 90 0.60 8.98 4.68
N LEU A 91 1.78 8.77 4.07
CA LEU A 91 2.43 9.78 3.25
C LEU A 91 1.64 10.07 1.97
N GLY A 92 1.05 9.04 1.35
CA GLY A 92 0.23 9.19 0.13
C GLY A 92 -0.94 10.13 0.37
N ILE A 93 -1.69 9.89 1.45
CA ILE A 93 -2.81 10.74 1.86
C ILE A 93 -2.33 12.14 2.26
N THR A 94 -1.24 12.24 3.01
CA THR A 94 -0.66 13.52 3.46
C THR A 94 -0.24 14.43 2.29
N LEU A 95 0.21 13.85 1.17
CA LEU A 95 0.69 14.61 0.01
C LEU A 95 -0.43 15.11 -0.92
N ILE A 96 -1.69 14.68 -0.75
CA ILE A 96 -2.80 15.09 -1.62
C ILE A 96 -2.93 16.62 -1.73
N PRO A 97 -2.93 17.41 -0.64
CA PRO A 97 -3.07 18.86 -0.74
C PRO A 97 -1.88 19.51 -1.44
N VAL A 98 -0.67 18.97 -1.26
CA VAL A 98 0.54 19.44 -1.93
C VAL A 98 0.46 19.17 -3.43
N LEU A 99 0.02 17.97 -3.83
CA LEU A 99 -0.19 17.59 -5.23
C LEU A 99 -1.23 18.49 -5.90
N LEU A 100 -2.39 18.69 -5.27
CA LEU A 100 -3.45 19.54 -5.79
C LEU A 100 -2.99 21.00 -5.92
N ALA A 101 -2.28 21.53 -4.93
CA ALA A 101 -1.69 22.86 -5.00
C ALA A 101 -0.64 22.98 -6.12
N LYS A 102 0.17 21.93 -6.32
CA LYS A 102 1.16 21.89 -7.40
C LYS A 102 0.47 21.94 -8.76
N LEU A 103 -0.53 21.08 -8.99
CA LEU A 103 -1.32 21.03 -10.21
C LEU A 103 -2.01 22.37 -10.47
N TRP A 104 -2.65 22.95 -9.46
CA TRP A 104 -3.25 24.29 -9.54
C TRP A 104 -2.24 25.38 -9.91
N SER A 105 -1.01 25.30 -9.40
CA SER A 105 0.03 26.29 -9.68
C SER A 105 0.53 26.22 -11.12
N VAL A 106 0.51 25.03 -11.75
CA VAL A 106 1.02 24.81 -13.12
C VAL A 106 -0.08 24.69 -14.17
N VAL A 107 -1.35 24.70 -13.79
CA VAL A 107 -2.50 24.57 -14.71
C VAL A 107 -2.43 25.50 -15.94
N PRO A 108 -1.94 26.76 -15.87
CA PRO A 108 -1.85 27.61 -17.07
C PRO A 108 -1.00 26.99 -18.19
N ARG A 109 0.02 26.18 -17.83
CA ARG A 109 0.91 25.53 -18.79
C ARG A 109 0.22 24.46 -19.63
N LEU A 110 -0.90 23.90 -19.16
CA LEU A 110 -1.68 22.93 -19.92
C LEU A 110 -2.42 23.58 -21.10
N PHE A 111 -2.67 24.89 -21.01
CA PHE A 111 -3.42 25.65 -22.02
C PHE A 111 -2.55 26.49 -22.96
N THR A 112 -1.22 26.39 -22.87
CA THR A 112 -0.32 27.16 -23.74
C THR A 112 -0.47 26.76 -25.21
N LEU A 113 -0.47 27.76 -26.09
CA LEU A 113 -0.56 27.62 -27.55
C LEU A 113 0.73 28.13 -28.25
N PRO A 114 1.08 27.60 -29.44
CA PRO A 114 0.51 26.38 -30.05
C PRO A 114 0.84 25.12 -29.22
N PRO A 115 0.02 24.07 -29.30
CA PRO A 115 0.14 22.90 -28.43
C PRO A 115 1.42 22.10 -28.66
N ALA A 116 2.04 22.22 -29.83
CA ALA A 116 3.39 21.76 -30.11
C ALA A 116 4.08 22.84 -30.96
N ARG A 117 5.35 23.11 -30.65
CA ARG A 117 6.19 24.10 -31.37
C ARG A 117 7.30 23.40 -32.16
N SER A 118 7.63 22.17 -31.76
CA SER A 118 8.64 21.29 -32.33
C SER A 118 8.36 19.86 -31.82
N LEU A 119 9.03 18.86 -32.39
CA LEU A 119 8.97 17.48 -31.90
C LEU A 119 9.46 17.37 -30.44
N ALA A 120 10.50 18.12 -30.08
CA ALA A 120 11.00 18.17 -28.71
C ALA A 120 9.95 18.76 -27.74
N HIS A 121 9.26 19.83 -28.14
CA HIS A 121 8.19 20.42 -27.33
C HIS A 121 6.97 19.46 -27.22
N ALA A 122 6.65 18.73 -28.29
CA ALA A 122 5.61 17.70 -28.26
C ALA A 122 5.97 16.56 -27.28
N ALA A 123 7.21 16.08 -27.31
CA ALA A 123 7.71 15.07 -26.38
C ALA A 123 7.67 15.56 -24.91
N GLU A 124 8.05 16.82 -24.65
CA GLU A 124 7.92 17.42 -23.32
C GLU A 124 6.46 17.42 -22.85
N ARG A 125 5.51 17.74 -23.73
CA ARG A 125 4.08 17.75 -23.39
C ARG A 125 3.49 16.36 -23.18
N ILE A 126 3.92 15.35 -23.94
CA ILE A 126 3.55 13.95 -23.69
C ILE A 126 4.10 13.50 -22.33
N SER A 127 5.35 13.83 -22.01
CA SER A 127 5.92 13.55 -20.69
C SER A 127 5.13 14.21 -19.56
N LEU A 128 4.66 15.46 -19.75
CA LEU A 128 3.78 16.14 -18.80
C LEU A 128 2.42 15.46 -18.66
N LEU A 129 1.85 14.93 -19.75
CA LEU A 129 0.61 14.16 -19.69
C LEU A 129 0.80 12.87 -18.88
N LEU A 130 1.88 12.14 -19.10
CA LEU A 130 2.22 10.94 -18.32
C LEU A 130 2.47 11.27 -16.84
N LEU A 131 3.11 12.40 -16.56
CA LEU A 131 3.34 12.89 -15.21
C LEU A 131 2.05 13.24 -14.48
N VAL A 132 1.19 14.07 -15.10
CA VAL A 132 -0.07 14.53 -14.48
C VAL A 132 -1.08 13.39 -14.43
N GLY A 133 -1.27 12.69 -15.54
CA GLY A 133 -2.17 11.54 -15.64
C GLY A 133 -1.75 10.42 -14.72
N GLY A 134 -0.47 10.06 -14.71
CA GLY A 134 0.09 9.05 -13.80
C GLY A 134 -0.05 9.48 -12.33
N GLY A 135 0.29 10.72 -11.98
CA GLY A 135 0.15 11.20 -10.60
C GLY A 135 -1.30 11.19 -10.11
N LEU A 136 -2.26 11.61 -10.95
CA LEU A 136 -3.68 11.52 -10.62
C LEU A 136 -4.13 10.06 -10.51
N PHE A 137 -3.72 9.21 -11.44
CA PHE A 137 -4.07 7.79 -11.44
C PHE A 137 -3.55 7.07 -10.18
N GLU A 138 -2.28 7.24 -9.83
CA GLU A 138 -1.68 6.60 -8.65
C GLU A 138 -2.35 7.06 -7.34
N PHE A 139 -2.55 8.37 -7.17
CA PHE A 139 -3.19 8.87 -5.96
C PHE A 139 -4.67 8.48 -5.87
N VAL A 140 -5.41 8.52 -6.97
CA VAL A 140 -6.83 8.13 -6.98
C VAL A 140 -6.97 6.64 -6.72
N THR A 141 -6.24 5.79 -7.45
CA THR A 141 -6.31 4.33 -7.25
C THR A 141 -5.84 3.93 -5.85
N GLY A 142 -4.80 4.58 -5.32
CA GLY A 142 -4.34 4.37 -3.94
C GLY A 142 -5.40 4.74 -2.90
N VAL A 143 -6.05 5.91 -3.03
CA VAL A 143 -7.15 6.33 -2.14
C VAL A 143 -8.33 5.36 -2.22
N LEU A 144 -8.75 4.99 -3.43
CA LEU A 144 -9.82 4.02 -3.65
C LEU A 144 -9.53 2.68 -2.96
N ASN A 145 -8.30 2.17 -3.09
CA ASN A 145 -7.87 0.93 -2.44
C ASN A 145 -7.94 1.03 -0.90
N VAL A 146 -7.45 2.12 -0.31
CA VAL A 146 -7.49 2.35 1.15
C VAL A 146 -8.93 2.55 1.66
N GLN A 147 -9.83 3.04 0.81
CA GLN A 147 -11.25 3.21 1.12
C GLN A 147 -12.11 1.99 0.76
N LEU A 148 -11.49 0.88 0.35
CA LEU A 148 -12.15 -0.37 -0.06
C LEU A 148 -13.11 -0.22 -1.25
N ASP A 149 -12.89 0.79 -2.09
CA ASP A 149 -13.77 1.14 -3.21
C ASP A 149 -13.16 0.69 -4.56
N TYR A 150 -13.54 -0.50 -5.02
CA TYR A 150 -12.98 -1.15 -6.21
C TYR A 150 -13.85 -0.92 -7.45
N VAL A 151 -14.05 0.34 -7.83
CA VAL A 151 -14.93 0.77 -8.94
C VAL A 151 -14.36 0.55 -10.34
N PHE A 152 -13.06 0.34 -10.49
CA PHE A 152 -12.42 0.25 -11.81
C PHE A 152 -12.38 -1.19 -12.34
N PRO A 153 -12.54 -1.37 -13.66
CA PRO A 153 -12.41 -2.68 -14.29
C PRO A 153 -10.95 -3.13 -14.25
N GLY A 154 -10.65 -4.15 -13.46
CA GLY A 154 -9.32 -4.76 -13.39
C GLY A 154 -8.80 -4.96 -11.97
N SER A 155 -7.65 -5.61 -11.85
CA SER A 155 -6.99 -5.78 -10.56
C SER A 155 -6.23 -4.51 -10.20
N PHE A 156 -6.41 -4.03 -8.97
CA PHE A 156 -5.62 -2.92 -8.41
C PHE A 156 -4.12 -3.16 -8.57
N TYR A 157 -3.66 -4.39 -8.35
CA TYR A 157 -2.23 -4.72 -8.29
C TYR A 157 -1.47 -4.44 -9.60
N PRO A 158 -1.81 -5.03 -10.75
CA PRO A 158 -1.09 -4.75 -12.00
C PRO A 158 -1.25 -3.29 -12.43
N LEU A 159 -2.46 -2.73 -12.26
CA LEU A 159 -2.77 -1.37 -12.68
C LEU A 159 -1.91 -0.34 -11.92
N HIS A 160 -1.88 -0.44 -10.59
CA HIS A 160 -1.09 0.44 -9.74
C HIS A 160 0.42 0.19 -9.91
N PHE A 161 0.86 -1.06 -10.09
CA PHE A 161 2.27 -1.38 -10.34
C PHE A 161 2.80 -0.73 -11.63
N TYR A 162 2.12 -0.96 -12.76
CA TYR A 162 2.55 -0.40 -14.04
C TYR A 162 2.37 1.12 -14.09
N GLY A 163 1.27 1.62 -13.54
CA GLY A 163 1.04 3.06 -13.39
C GLY A 163 2.15 3.74 -12.61
N ALA A 164 2.62 3.14 -11.51
CA ALA A 164 3.71 3.67 -10.70
C ALA A 164 5.01 3.79 -11.49
N TRP A 165 5.38 2.78 -12.28
CA TRP A 165 6.58 2.84 -13.13
C TRP A 165 6.50 3.92 -14.22
N VAL A 166 5.36 3.99 -14.93
CA VAL A 166 5.12 5.02 -15.96
C VAL A 166 5.19 6.41 -15.34
N PHE A 167 4.50 6.60 -14.21
CA PHE A 167 4.48 7.86 -13.47
C PHE A 167 5.88 8.25 -12.99
N PHE A 168 6.60 7.32 -12.34
CA PHE A 168 7.89 7.64 -11.72
C PHE A 168 8.99 7.90 -12.75
N ALA A 169 8.96 7.21 -13.89
CA ALA A 169 9.85 7.52 -15.02
C ALA A 169 9.62 8.95 -15.53
N ALA A 170 8.36 9.35 -15.74
CA ALA A 170 8.00 10.71 -16.12
C ALA A 170 8.37 11.73 -15.02
N PHE A 171 8.23 11.34 -13.75
CA PHE A 171 8.57 12.15 -12.59
C PHE A 171 10.06 12.47 -12.50
N ILE A 172 10.94 11.46 -12.64
CA ILE A 172 12.39 11.65 -12.66
C ILE A 172 12.80 12.53 -13.84
N ALA A 173 12.31 12.23 -15.04
CA ALA A 173 12.62 13.04 -16.22
C ALA A 173 12.22 14.50 -16.01
N HIS A 174 11.02 14.75 -15.47
CA HIS A 174 10.57 16.09 -15.13
C HIS A 174 11.44 16.76 -14.06
N ALA A 175 11.76 16.05 -12.97
CA ALA A 175 12.56 16.56 -11.88
C ALA A 175 13.95 16.98 -12.36
N LEU A 176 14.63 16.14 -13.14
CA LEU A 176 15.95 16.44 -13.70
C LEU A 176 15.92 17.67 -14.63
N LEU A 177 14.92 17.76 -15.53
CA LEU A 177 14.78 18.88 -16.45
C LEU A 177 14.46 20.21 -15.74
N LYS A 178 13.71 20.17 -14.63
CA LYS A 178 13.28 21.38 -13.92
C LYS A 178 14.17 21.74 -12.72
N LEU A 179 15.13 20.88 -12.34
CA LEU A 179 16.01 21.11 -11.20
C LEU A 179 16.76 22.45 -11.26
N PRO A 180 17.41 22.86 -12.38
CA PRO A 180 18.12 24.15 -12.43
C PRO A 180 17.18 25.34 -12.23
N THR A 181 15.98 25.28 -12.78
CA THR A 181 14.95 26.32 -12.63
C THR A 181 14.42 26.36 -11.20
N ALA A 182 14.17 25.22 -10.58
CA ALA A 182 13.75 25.13 -9.19
C ALA A 182 14.82 25.69 -8.24
N VAL A 183 16.09 25.33 -8.44
CA VAL A 183 17.22 25.85 -7.63
C VAL A 183 17.36 27.36 -7.78
N ARG A 184 17.27 27.91 -9.01
CA ARG A 184 17.30 29.36 -9.23
C ARG A 184 16.12 30.06 -8.54
N ALA A 185 14.92 29.51 -8.67
CA ALA A 185 13.72 30.07 -8.04
C ALA A 185 13.80 30.04 -6.51
N LEU A 186 14.38 29.00 -5.91
CA LEU A 186 14.54 28.89 -4.45
C LEU A 186 15.66 29.80 -3.91
N ARG A 187 16.75 29.98 -4.66
CA ARG A 187 17.89 30.85 -4.27
C ARG A 187 17.57 32.33 -4.42
N HIS A 188 16.81 32.71 -5.45
CA HIS A 188 16.43 34.09 -5.70
C HIS A 188 14.96 34.30 -5.28
N LEU A 189 14.75 34.83 -4.07
CA LEU A 189 13.43 35.25 -3.56
C LEU A 189 12.81 36.42 -4.37
N ARG A 190 13.57 37.01 -5.30
CA ARG A 190 13.10 38.06 -6.20
C ARG A 190 12.22 37.44 -7.30
N GLU A 191 11.09 38.09 -7.54
CA GLU A 191 10.15 37.73 -8.59
C GLU A 191 10.90 37.61 -9.92
N GLN A 192 10.64 36.50 -10.64
CA GLN A 192 11.07 36.34 -12.02
C GLN A 192 9.90 36.85 -12.88
N PRO A 193 9.87 38.15 -13.25
CA PRO A 193 8.73 38.75 -13.95
C PRO A 193 8.46 38.07 -15.31
N ASP A 194 9.48 37.48 -15.93
CA ASP A 194 9.38 36.84 -17.25
C ASP A 194 8.89 35.37 -17.21
N SER A 195 8.42 34.89 -16.07
CA SER A 195 7.89 33.53 -15.95
C SER A 195 6.42 33.47 -16.39
N ASP A 196 6.07 32.53 -17.26
CA ASP A 196 4.69 32.22 -17.68
C ASP A 196 3.72 31.86 -16.52
N LEU A 197 4.24 31.59 -15.32
CA LEU A 197 3.44 31.36 -14.11
C LEU A 197 3.03 32.66 -13.40
N VAL A 198 3.67 33.78 -13.73
CA VAL A 198 3.34 35.10 -13.21
C VAL A 198 2.35 35.73 -14.17
N THR A 199 1.22 36.17 -13.64
CA THR A 199 0.18 36.78 -14.46
C THR A 199 0.54 38.23 -14.80
N PRO A 200 0.36 38.67 -16.06
CA PRO A 200 0.55 40.08 -16.42
C PRO A 200 -0.58 40.98 -15.90
N ARG A 201 -1.71 40.41 -15.44
CA ARG A 201 -2.87 41.14 -14.91
C ARG A 201 -3.35 40.55 -13.58
N PRO A 202 -2.55 40.66 -12.51
CA PRO A 202 -2.90 40.09 -11.21
C PRO A 202 -4.19 40.71 -10.67
N ALA A 203 -5.07 39.86 -10.16
CA ALA A 203 -6.15 40.30 -9.28
C ALA A 203 -5.60 40.58 -7.88
N ALA A 204 -6.38 41.25 -7.03
CA ALA A 204 -6.07 41.37 -5.62
C ALA A 204 -5.92 39.96 -5.01
N PRO A 205 -4.87 39.70 -4.21
CA PRO A 205 -4.69 38.40 -3.58
C PRO A 205 -5.83 38.13 -2.59
N THR A 206 -6.49 36.98 -2.72
CA THR A 206 -7.51 36.54 -1.75
C THR A 206 -6.89 36.09 -0.42
N VAL A 207 -5.64 35.58 -0.47
CA VAL A 207 -4.82 35.21 0.69
C VAL A 207 -3.37 35.60 0.44
N SER A 208 -2.56 35.70 1.49
CA SER A 208 -1.11 35.90 1.35
C SER A 208 -0.40 34.62 0.88
N ARG A 209 0.82 34.73 0.33
CA ARG A 209 1.65 33.56 0.00
C ARG A 209 1.88 32.65 1.22
N ARG A 210 2.09 33.26 2.39
CA ARG A 210 2.20 32.55 3.67
C ARG A 210 0.88 31.85 4.03
N GLY A 211 -0.26 32.51 3.81
CA GLY A 211 -1.59 31.93 4.00
C GLY A 211 -1.84 30.72 3.09
N ALA A 212 -1.43 30.79 1.82
CA ALA A 212 -1.53 29.66 0.90
C ALA A 212 -0.67 28.47 1.35
N LEU A 213 0.56 28.71 1.82
CA LEU A 213 1.41 27.67 2.39
C LEU A 213 0.82 27.08 3.67
N TRP A 214 0.25 27.90 4.54
CA TRP A 214 -0.48 27.41 5.73
C TRP A 214 -1.71 26.60 5.37
N PHE A 215 -2.43 26.96 4.33
CA PHE A 215 -3.59 26.18 3.87
C PHE A 215 -3.16 24.80 3.36
N VAL A 216 -2.12 24.74 2.53
CA VAL A 216 -1.60 23.47 2.00
C VAL A 216 -0.98 22.62 3.11
N GLY A 217 -0.11 23.22 3.94
CA GLY A 217 0.56 22.54 5.05
C GLY A 217 -0.42 22.12 6.13
N GLY A 218 -1.38 22.97 6.48
CA GLY A 218 -2.45 22.67 7.45
C GLY A 218 -3.40 21.58 6.96
N GLY A 219 -3.78 21.60 5.68
CA GLY A 219 -4.54 20.49 5.08
C GLY A 219 -3.76 19.18 5.09
N SER A 220 -2.46 19.22 4.77
CA SER A 220 -1.59 18.04 4.82
C SER A 220 -1.44 17.51 6.24
N LEU A 221 -1.25 18.40 7.22
CA LEU A 221 -1.16 18.06 8.64
C LEU A 221 -2.48 17.48 9.17
N LEU A 222 -3.62 18.04 8.76
CA LEU A 222 -4.93 17.52 9.12
C LEU A 222 -5.10 16.09 8.59
N LEU A 223 -4.81 15.86 7.30
CA LEU A 223 -4.88 14.53 6.70
C LEU A 223 -3.90 13.55 7.35
N PHE A 224 -2.67 13.98 7.66
CA PHE A 224 -1.72 13.17 8.42
C PHE A 224 -2.31 12.78 9.78
N ALA A 225 -2.79 13.77 10.55
CA ALA A 225 -3.34 13.58 11.87
C ALA A 225 -4.54 12.64 11.84
N THR A 226 -5.43 12.74 10.83
CA THR A 226 -6.61 11.88 10.73
C THR A 226 -6.34 10.49 10.12
N THR A 227 -5.10 10.23 9.71
CA THR A 227 -4.73 8.98 9.01
C THR A 227 -3.75 8.15 9.81
N VAL A 228 -2.76 8.77 10.46
CA VAL A 228 -1.65 8.06 11.14
C VAL A 228 -2.10 7.04 12.18
N GLY A 229 -3.25 7.30 12.83
CA GLY A 229 -3.86 6.39 13.81
C GLY A 229 -4.20 5.01 13.26
N GLN A 230 -4.39 4.85 11.94
CA GLN A 230 -4.68 3.54 11.36
C GLN A 230 -3.47 2.59 11.40
N THR A 231 -2.26 3.13 11.56
CA THR A 231 -1.02 2.37 11.63
C THR A 231 -0.41 2.37 13.03
N VAL A 232 -0.51 3.49 13.76
CA VAL A 232 0.08 3.65 15.10
C VAL A 232 -1.02 3.50 16.16
N ASP A 233 -0.89 2.48 17.01
CA ASP A 233 -1.83 2.28 18.13
C ASP A 233 -1.57 3.27 19.27
N GLY A 234 -2.42 3.25 20.29
CA GLY A 234 -2.38 4.15 21.44
C GLY A 234 -3.25 5.39 21.22
N PRO A 235 -2.95 6.54 21.86
CA PRO A 235 -3.82 7.72 21.79
C PRO A 235 -4.11 8.22 20.37
N LEU A 236 -3.19 7.97 19.43
CA LEU A 236 -3.35 8.32 18.02
C LEU A 236 -4.36 7.44 17.29
N ARG A 237 -4.69 6.24 17.77
CA ARG A 237 -5.63 5.34 17.10
C ARG A 237 -7.00 5.98 16.87
N ARG A 238 -7.45 6.77 17.84
CA ARG A 238 -8.72 7.54 17.81
C ARG A 238 -8.76 8.62 16.74
N THR A 239 -7.61 8.97 16.16
CA THR A 239 -7.55 9.96 15.09
C THR A 239 -7.84 9.38 13.72
N ALA A 240 -7.90 8.05 13.56
CA ALA A 240 -8.16 7.36 12.28
C ALA A 240 -9.62 7.52 11.75
N LEU A 241 -10.19 8.72 11.86
CA LEU A 241 -11.61 9.02 11.65
C LEU A 241 -12.12 8.72 10.24
N LEU A 242 -11.22 8.71 9.25
CA LEU A 242 -11.52 8.52 7.83
C LEU A 242 -11.07 7.17 7.29
N ALA A 243 -10.47 6.31 8.13
CA ALA A 243 -10.05 4.98 7.72
C ALA A 243 -11.21 3.99 7.90
N PRO A 244 -11.52 3.12 6.92
CA PRO A 244 -12.58 2.10 7.08
C PRO A 244 -12.37 1.17 8.28
N HIS A 245 -11.11 0.96 8.64
CA HIS A 245 -10.69 0.17 9.81
C HIS A 245 -10.15 1.07 10.94
N GLY A 246 -10.52 2.34 10.96
CA GLY A 246 -10.28 3.29 12.03
C GLY A 246 -11.22 3.03 13.20
N GLY A 247 -10.81 2.11 14.08
CA GLY A 247 -11.55 1.73 15.29
C GLY A 247 -10.77 2.07 16.57
N PRO A 248 -11.28 1.69 17.75
CA PRO A 248 -10.52 1.80 19.00
C PRO A 248 -9.23 0.96 18.95
N ASP A 249 -8.40 1.16 19.96
CA ASP A 249 -7.21 0.34 20.20
C ASP A 249 -7.56 -1.15 20.27
N PRO A 250 -6.67 -2.05 19.78
CA PRO A 250 -6.81 -3.48 20.00
C PRO A 250 -7.10 -3.81 21.47
N GLY A 251 -8.21 -4.49 21.71
CA GLY A 251 -8.66 -4.97 23.02
C GLY A 251 -8.35 -6.45 23.25
N SER A 252 -8.91 -6.99 24.32
CA SER A 252 -8.83 -8.42 24.66
C SER A 252 -9.73 -9.28 23.77
N GLY A 253 -9.51 -10.59 23.82
CA GLY A 253 -10.34 -11.57 23.13
C GLY A 253 -10.10 -11.60 21.62
N PRO A 254 -10.85 -12.46 20.90
CA PRO A 254 -10.51 -12.82 19.54
C PRO A 254 -10.85 -11.72 18.56
N ASN A 255 -11.91 -10.95 18.84
CA ASN A 255 -12.38 -9.82 18.03
C ASN A 255 -11.93 -8.46 18.61
N GLY A 256 -10.90 -8.45 19.46
CA GLY A 256 -10.39 -7.23 20.07
C GLY A 256 -9.78 -6.27 19.05
N PHE A 257 -9.52 -6.69 17.81
CA PHE A 257 -8.87 -5.90 16.77
C PHE A 257 -9.58 -6.04 15.42
N GLN A 258 -9.13 -5.27 14.44
CA GLN A 258 -9.82 -5.09 13.16
C GLN A 258 -9.91 -6.38 12.35
N ILE A 259 -11.09 -6.61 11.74
CA ILE A 259 -11.39 -7.70 10.82
C ILE A 259 -11.42 -7.14 9.40
N ASN A 260 -10.58 -7.65 8.49
CA ASN A 260 -10.64 -7.25 7.07
C ASN A 260 -11.94 -7.76 6.41
N LYS A 261 -12.10 -9.09 6.40
CA LYS A 261 -13.20 -9.80 5.73
C LYS A 261 -13.86 -10.75 6.70
N THR A 262 -15.17 -10.72 6.81
CA THR A 262 -15.92 -11.64 7.67
C THR A 262 -16.00 -13.03 7.04
N ALA A 263 -16.30 -14.04 7.86
CA ALA A 263 -16.59 -15.40 7.43
C ALA A 263 -17.80 -15.44 6.49
N ALA A 264 -18.83 -14.65 6.81
CA ALA A 264 -20.02 -14.48 5.96
C ALA A 264 -19.66 -13.92 4.59
N TYR A 265 -18.84 -12.86 4.52
CA TYR A 265 -18.38 -12.30 3.24
C TYR A 265 -17.56 -13.32 2.44
N ALA A 266 -16.76 -14.17 3.08
CA ALA A 266 -15.94 -15.18 2.42
C ALA A 266 -16.70 -16.46 2.02
N GLY A 267 -17.98 -16.57 2.38
CA GLY A 267 -18.83 -17.73 2.10
C GLY A 267 -18.43 -18.97 2.92
N ILE A 268 -17.97 -18.76 4.16
CA ILE A 268 -17.60 -19.86 5.07
C ILE A 268 -18.84 -20.34 5.81
N ASP A 269 -19.18 -21.60 5.61
CA ASP A 269 -20.25 -22.26 6.36
C ASP A 269 -19.70 -22.77 7.70
N ALA A 270 -20.43 -22.49 8.78
CA ALA A 270 -20.09 -22.97 10.12
C ALA A 270 -19.99 -24.50 10.17
N ALA A 271 -20.78 -25.22 9.38
CA ALA A 271 -20.75 -26.67 9.28
C ALA A 271 -19.39 -27.19 8.74
N GLU A 272 -18.73 -26.46 7.84
CA GLU A 272 -17.43 -26.84 7.28
C GLU A 272 -16.27 -26.60 8.25
N THR A 273 -16.49 -25.71 9.22
CA THR A 273 -15.53 -25.40 10.28
C THR A 273 -15.79 -26.16 11.58
N SER A 274 -16.81 -27.03 11.61
CA SER A 274 -17.14 -27.82 12.80
C SER A 274 -16.03 -28.82 13.15
N ALA A 275 -15.98 -29.24 14.42
CA ALA A 275 -14.99 -30.21 14.88
C ALA A 275 -15.09 -31.55 14.12
N GLU A 276 -16.30 -31.94 13.74
CA GLU A 276 -16.60 -33.18 13.04
C GLU A 276 -16.15 -33.14 11.59
N ALA A 277 -16.40 -32.00 10.90
CA ALA A 277 -16.18 -31.87 9.46
C ALA A 277 -14.77 -31.38 9.11
N TRP A 278 -14.25 -30.39 9.83
CA TRP A 278 -13.01 -29.73 9.42
C TRP A 278 -11.80 -30.63 9.60
N ARG A 279 -10.96 -30.72 8.56
CA ARG A 279 -9.66 -31.39 8.61
C ARG A 279 -8.63 -30.52 7.92
N LEU A 280 -7.51 -30.25 8.60
CA LEU A 280 -6.32 -29.73 7.95
C LEU A 280 -5.69 -30.84 7.13
N VAL A 281 -5.51 -30.61 5.84
CA VAL A 281 -4.72 -31.51 4.98
C VAL A 281 -3.31 -30.97 4.89
N VAL A 282 -2.31 -31.75 5.30
CA VAL A 282 -0.90 -31.40 5.17
C VAL A 282 -0.24 -32.38 4.24
N THR A 283 0.38 -31.87 3.17
CA THR A 283 1.02 -32.68 2.12
C THR A 283 2.49 -32.28 2.00
N GLY A 284 3.37 -33.26 1.80
CA GLY A 284 4.80 -33.05 1.61
C GLY A 284 5.52 -34.32 1.15
N ARG A 285 6.83 -34.38 1.37
CA ARG A 285 7.74 -35.42 0.87
C ARG A 285 7.32 -36.85 1.24
N SER A 286 6.87 -37.08 2.47
CA SER A 286 6.49 -38.42 2.95
C SER A 286 5.02 -38.79 2.72
N GLY A 287 4.24 -37.90 2.09
CA GLY A 287 2.84 -38.15 1.75
C GLY A 287 1.89 -37.09 2.30
N THR A 288 0.67 -37.50 2.66
CA THR A 288 -0.39 -36.61 3.14
C THR A 288 -0.93 -37.07 4.49
N VAL A 289 -0.98 -36.16 5.46
CA VAL A 289 -1.66 -36.36 6.75
C VAL A 289 -2.91 -35.49 6.81
N ARG A 290 -3.90 -35.94 7.57
CA ARG A 290 -5.16 -35.22 7.82
C ARG A 290 -5.35 -35.08 9.32
N LEU A 291 -5.38 -33.86 9.81
CA LEU A 291 -5.46 -33.55 11.23
C LEU A 291 -6.79 -32.87 11.53
N SER A 292 -7.52 -33.38 12.51
CA SER A 292 -8.61 -32.63 13.13
C SER A 292 -8.05 -31.48 13.98
N ARG A 293 -8.92 -30.55 14.39
CA ARG A 293 -8.52 -29.52 15.35
C ARG A 293 -8.07 -30.14 16.68
N ALA A 294 -8.70 -31.24 17.11
CA ALA A 294 -8.32 -31.97 18.31
C ALA A 294 -6.90 -32.56 18.20
N ASP A 295 -6.53 -33.10 17.04
CA ASP A 295 -5.17 -33.63 16.81
C ASP A 295 -4.12 -32.51 16.87
N LEU A 296 -4.43 -31.34 16.29
CA LEU A 296 -3.54 -30.17 16.37
C LEU A 296 -3.31 -29.69 17.80
N LEU A 297 -4.31 -29.82 18.68
CA LEU A 297 -4.18 -29.47 20.10
C LEU A 297 -3.31 -30.45 20.89
N GLN A 298 -3.03 -31.65 20.35
CA GLN A 298 -2.09 -32.61 20.94
C GLN A 298 -0.64 -32.33 20.52
N LEU A 299 -0.42 -31.50 19.50
CA LEU A 299 0.92 -31.06 19.10
C LEU A 299 1.43 -29.94 20.02
N PRO A 300 2.76 -29.74 20.12
CA PRO A 300 3.32 -28.60 20.85
C PRO A 300 2.77 -27.27 20.32
N LEU A 301 2.14 -26.50 21.21
CA LEU A 301 1.63 -25.17 20.90
C LEU A 301 2.62 -24.10 21.32
N HIS A 302 2.90 -23.16 20.41
CA HIS A 302 3.79 -22.03 20.60
C HIS A 302 3.03 -20.71 20.54
N SER A 303 3.58 -19.69 21.18
CA SER A 303 2.99 -18.34 21.18
C SER A 303 3.90 -17.32 20.51
N SER A 304 3.30 -16.32 19.87
CA SER A 304 4.02 -15.24 19.20
C SER A 304 3.22 -13.94 19.21
N ALA A 305 3.92 -12.85 19.54
CA ALA A 305 3.40 -11.48 19.48
C ALA A 305 3.66 -10.94 18.07
N LEU A 306 2.61 -10.87 17.24
CA LEU A 306 2.73 -10.42 15.85
C LEU A 306 1.60 -9.47 15.47
N PRO A 307 1.88 -8.38 14.71
CA PRO A 307 0.86 -7.47 14.24
C PRO A 307 0.16 -8.06 13.01
N ILE A 308 -1.04 -7.55 12.72
CA ILE A 308 -1.59 -7.63 11.37
C ILE A 308 -1.34 -6.30 10.68
N ALA A 309 -0.78 -6.33 9.48
CA ALA A 309 -0.59 -5.15 8.65
C ALA A 309 -1.24 -5.36 7.28
N CYS A 310 -2.33 -4.64 7.03
CA CYS A 310 -3.07 -4.73 5.79
C CYS A 310 -2.46 -3.82 4.73
N VAL A 311 -2.55 -4.27 3.48
CA VAL A 311 -2.12 -3.55 2.28
C VAL A 311 -3.00 -2.33 2.01
N GLU A 312 -4.18 -2.29 2.61
CA GLU A 312 -5.09 -1.14 2.62
C GLU A 312 -4.61 -0.05 3.60
N GLY A 313 -3.49 -0.24 4.31
CA GLY A 313 -2.83 0.78 5.13
C GLY A 313 -3.08 0.69 6.63
N TRP A 314 -4.16 0.02 7.05
CA TRP A 314 -4.44 -0.21 8.46
C TRP A 314 -3.59 -1.36 9.02
N SER A 315 -3.22 -1.25 10.29
CA SER A 315 -2.52 -2.31 11.03
C SER A 315 -2.96 -2.34 12.48
N THR A 316 -2.51 -3.36 13.20
CA THR A 316 -2.68 -3.52 14.65
C THR A 316 -1.34 -3.51 15.36
N SER A 317 -1.39 -3.34 16.68
CA SER A 317 -0.31 -3.74 17.57
C SER A 317 -0.14 -5.26 17.50
N ASP A 318 0.93 -5.74 18.12
CA ASP A 318 1.13 -7.17 18.29
C ASP A 318 -0.08 -7.78 19.01
N GLN A 319 -0.63 -8.83 18.41
CA GLN A 319 -1.65 -9.68 19.01
C GLN A 319 -0.97 -10.97 19.49
N TRP A 320 -1.51 -11.59 20.53
CA TRP A 320 -0.92 -12.78 21.12
C TRP A 320 -1.48 -14.05 20.47
N TRP A 321 -0.80 -14.52 19.43
CA TRP A 321 -1.19 -15.72 18.69
C TRP A 321 -0.68 -16.97 19.39
N ARG A 322 -1.43 -18.07 19.32
CA ARG A 322 -0.98 -19.39 19.78
C ARG A 322 -1.44 -20.50 18.84
N GLY A 323 -0.54 -21.41 18.50
CA GLY A 323 -0.78 -22.49 17.55
C GLY A 323 0.42 -23.39 17.30
N VAL A 324 0.34 -24.25 16.29
CA VAL A 324 1.42 -25.15 15.88
C VAL A 324 2.37 -24.38 14.94
N ARG A 325 3.69 -24.52 15.07
CA ARG A 325 4.61 -23.85 14.13
C ARG A 325 4.52 -24.47 12.74
N LEU A 326 4.67 -23.65 11.71
CA LEU A 326 4.61 -24.14 10.33
C LEU A 326 5.71 -25.17 10.03
N ARG A 327 6.93 -24.95 10.54
CA ARG A 327 8.02 -25.94 10.42
C ARG A 327 7.73 -27.27 11.10
N ASP A 328 6.97 -27.28 12.20
CA ASP A 328 6.63 -28.51 12.91
C ASP A 328 5.57 -29.30 12.10
N LEU A 329 4.68 -28.61 11.39
CA LEU A 329 3.76 -29.23 10.42
C LEU A 329 4.50 -29.78 9.19
N ALA A 330 5.55 -29.09 8.73
CA ALA A 330 6.43 -29.61 7.66
C ALA A 330 7.12 -30.91 8.09
N ALA A 331 7.55 -31.01 9.36
CA ALA A 331 8.18 -32.20 9.90
C ALA A 331 7.27 -33.45 9.88
N LEU A 332 5.96 -33.27 10.08
CA LEU A 332 4.99 -34.37 9.97
C LEU A 332 4.93 -35.00 8.57
N VAL A 333 5.39 -34.26 7.54
CA VAL A 333 5.39 -34.70 6.15
C VAL A 333 6.81 -34.85 5.57
N GLY A 334 7.81 -35.08 6.44
CA GLY A 334 9.13 -35.58 6.05
C GLY A 334 10.19 -34.52 5.74
N TYR A 335 10.07 -33.33 6.36
CA TYR A 335 11.09 -32.28 6.30
C TYR A 335 11.81 -32.11 7.64
N GLU A 336 13.12 -31.92 7.59
CA GLU A 336 13.94 -31.67 8.78
C GLU A 336 14.01 -30.16 9.08
N ALA A 337 14.45 -29.80 10.29
CA ALA A 337 14.47 -28.41 10.75
C ALA A 337 15.40 -27.49 9.93
N ASP A 338 16.42 -28.05 9.28
CA ASP A 338 17.39 -27.37 8.43
C ASP A 338 17.05 -27.41 6.93
N ASP A 339 16.00 -28.14 6.54
CA ASP A 339 15.53 -28.34 5.15
C ASP A 339 14.02 -28.04 5.03
N VAL A 340 13.57 -26.94 5.64
CA VAL A 340 12.16 -26.51 5.58
C VAL A 340 11.88 -25.86 4.23
N PRO A 341 10.92 -26.36 3.44
CA PRO A 341 10.64 -25.84 2.11
C PRO A 341 9.67 -24.65 2.15
N ASP A 342 9.43 -24.07 0.97
CA ASP A 342 8.28 -23.19 0.77
C ASP A 342 6.94 -23.94 0.99
N VAL A 343 5.85 -23.21 1.23
CA VAL A 343 4.52 -23.81 1.43
C VAL A 343 3.44 -23.09 0.62
N PHE A 344 2.58 -23.88 -0.02
CA PHE A 344 1.31 -23.43 -0.58
C PHE A 344 0.19 -23.57 0.45
N VAL A 345 -0.55 -22.49 0.67
CA VAL A 345 -1.64 -22.41 1.65
C VAL A 345 -2.96 -22.25 0.91
N GLU A 346 -3.95 -23.09 1.24
CA GLU A 346 -5.31 -22.99 0.69
C GLU A 346 -6.34 -22.76 1.79
N SER A 347 -7.28 -21.85 1.53
CA SER A 347 -8.42 -21.51 2.39
C SER A 347 -9.70 -22.21 1.93
N LEU A 348 -10.64 -22.41 2.86
CA LEU A 348 -12.03 -22.78 2.55
C LEU A 348 -12.81 -21.68 1.80
N GLN A 349 -12.29 -20.46 1.75
CA GLN A 349 -12.94 -19.31 1.13
C GLN A 349 -13.38 -19.58 -0.32
N ARG A 350 -14.65 -19.32 -0.63
CA ARG A 350 -15.30 -19.69 -1.90
C ARG A 350 -14.89 -18.83 -3.08
N HIS A 351 -14.63 -17.55 -2.84
CA HIS A 351 -14.33 -16.57 -3.89
C HIS A 351 -13.26 -15.57 -3.45
N GLY A 352 -12.65 -14.87 -4.40
CA GLY A 352 -11.65 -13.83 -4.13
C GLY A 352 -10.20 -14.27 -4.39
N ALA A 353 -9.34 -13.28 -4.63
CA ALA A 353 -7.97 -13.52 -5.08
C ALA A 353 -7.06 -14.16 -4.02
N PHE A 354 -7.32 -13.89 -2.74
CA PHE A 354 -6.46 -14.30 -1.61
C PHE A 354 -6.96 -15.57 -0.88
N ARG A 355 -7.69 -16.44 -1.59
CA ARG A 355 -8.03 -17.79 -1.08
C ARG A 355 -6.83 -18.74 -1.03
N ARG A 356 -5.73 -18.36 -1.67
CA ARG A 356 -4.47 -19.10 -1.75
C ARG A 356 -3.31 -18.13 -1.55
N ALA A 357 -2.25 -18.59 -0.92
CA ALA A 357 -1.01 -17.85 -0.72
C ALA A 357 0.17 -18.81 -0.75
N ALA A 358 1.34 -18.32 -1.16
CA ALA A 358 2.59 -19.04 -1.05
C ALA A 358 3.51 -18.32 -0.05
N LEU A 359 4.15 -19.06 0.84
CA LEU A 359 5.15 -18.54 1.78
C LEU A 359 6.51 -19.15 1.47
N ARG A 360 7.55 -18.32 1.55
CA ARG A 360 8.93 -18.77 1.33
C ARG A 360 9.43 -19.62 2.50
N ALA A 361 10.43 -20.46 2.25
CA ALA A 361 11.10 -21.33 3.20
C ALA A 361 11.54 -20.58 4.47
N ASN A 362 12.11 -19.39 4.34
CA ASN A 362 12.51 -18.57 5.49
C ASN A 362 11.31 -18.13 6.35
N GLN A 363 10.15 -17.89 5.73
CA GLN A 363 8.92 -17.58 6.43
C GLN A 363 8.34 -18.81 7.13
N VAL A 364 8.45 -20.00 6.53
CA VAL A 364 7.99 -21.26 7.13
C VAL A 364 8.89 -21.68 8.30
N ALA A 365 10.20 -21.53 8.15
CA ALA A 365 11.21 -21.92 9.13
C ALA A 365 11.23 -21.02 10.37
N ASP A 366 10.74 -19.78 10.27
CA ASP A 366 10.73 -18.81 11.36
C ASP A 366 9.97 -19.38 12.59
N PRO A 367 10.58 -19.39 13.79
CA PRO A 367 9.98 -19.96 14.99
C PRO A 367 8.71 -19.22 15.47
N ARG A 368 8.41 -18.04 14.92
CA ARG A 368 7.20 -17.26 15.19
C ARG A 368 6.07 -17.51 14.19
N SER A 369 6.33 -18.23 13.10
CA SER A 369 5.32 -18.56 12.10
C SER A 369 4.44 -19.70 12.58
N LEU A 370 3.14 -19.45 12.70
CA LEU A 370 2.18 -20.39 13.29
C LEU A 370 1.01 -20.66 12.34
N LEU A 371 0.52 -21.89 12.39
CA LEU A 371 -0.89 -22.18 12.20
C LEU A 371 -1.59 -21.89 13.54
N ALA A 372 -2.04 -20.66 13.71
CA ALA A 372 -2.70 -20.19 14.92
C ALA A 372 -4.10 -20.81 15.08
N LEU A 373 -4.42 -21.19 16.32
CA LEU A 373 -5.71 -21.73 16.76
C LEU A 373 -6.39 -20.83 17.81
N TYR A 374 -5.59 -19.96 18.45
CA TYR A 374 -6.00 -19.00 19.46
C TYR A 374 -5.40 -17.63 19.16
N VAL A 375 -6.07 -16.58 19.63
CA VAL A 375 -5.54 -15.22 19.68
C VAL A 375 -6.02 -14.52 20.95
N ASN A 376 -5.13 -13.78 21.60
CA ASN A 376 -5.40 -13.00 22.81
C ASN A 376 -6.05 -13.81 23.94
N GLY A 377 -5.63 -15.08 24.09
CA GLY A 377 -6.09 -15.99 25.15
C GLY A 377 -7.36 -16.78 24.84
N GLU A 378 -8.02 -16.51 23.71
CA GLU A 378 -9.27 -17.14 23.31
C GLU A 378 -9.15 -17.87 21.98
N GLU A 379 -10.10 -18.77 21.69
CA GLU A 379 -10.17 -19.41 20.38
C GLU A 379 -10.39 -18.38 19.29
N LEU A 380 -9.86 -18.64 18.08
CA LEU A 380 -10.19 -17.80 16.93
C LEU A 380 -11.71 -17.72 16.77
N SER A 381 -12.20 -16.51 16.53
CA SER A 381 -13.58 -16.30 16.10
C SER A 381 -13.74 -16.75 14.64
N PRO A 382 -14.99 -17.00 14.18
CA PRO A 382 -15.26 -17.26 12.76
C PRO A 382 -14.62 -16.22 11.86
N ASP A 383 -14.71 -14.93 12.20
CA ASP A 383 -14.18 -13.84 11.38
C ASP A 383 -12.66 -13.72 11.40
N HIS A 384 -11.99 -14.17 12.46
CA HIS A 384 -10.53 -14.25 12.52
C HIS A 384 -9.95 -15.57 11.99
N GLY A 385 -10.79 -16.45 11.44
CA GLY A 385 -10.33 -17.63 10.71
C GLY A 385 -10.45 -18.93 11.47
N HIS A 386 -11.36 -19.04 12.45
CA HIS A 386 -11.71 -20.33 13.04
C HIS A 386 -11.95 -21.39 11.95
N PRO A 387 -11.39 -22.61 12.04
CA PRO A 387 -10.71 -23.18 13.22
C PRO A 387 -9.20 -22.92 13.27
N ALA A 388 -8.60 -22.46 12.17
CA ALA A 388 -7.16 -22.22 12.07
C ALA A 388 -6.81 -21.16 11.02
N ARG A 389 -5.80 -20.36 11.32
CA ARG A 389 -5.22 -19.37 10.38
C ARG A 389 -3.70 -19.43 10.37
N VAL A 390 -3.10 -19.02 9.26
CA VAL A 390 -1.67 -18.73 9.20
C VAL A 390 -1.40 -17.34 9.80
N ILE A 391 -0.31 -17.23 10.56
CA ILE A 391 0.31 -15.96 10.97
C ILE A 391 1.83 -16.04 10.80
N VAL A 392 2.43 -15.05 10.14
CA VAL A 392 3.86 -14.98 9.79
C VAL A 392 4.39 -13.57 10.09
N PRO A 393 5.58 -13.43 10.68
CA PRO A 393 6.19 -12.13 10.94
C PRO A 393 6.49 -11.35 9.65
N ALA A 394 6.39 -10.02 9.73
CA ALA A 394 6.67 -9.08 8.66
C ALA A 394 5.90 -9.33 7.36
N ALA A 395 4.84 -10.14 7.34
CA ALA A 395 4.12 -10.45 6.11
C ALA A 395 2.94 -9.47 5.86
N PRO A 396 2.61 -9.18 4.60
CA PRO A 396 1.33 -8.58 4.24
C PRO A 396 0.16 -9.39 4.81
N GLY A 397 -0.87 -8.70 5.30
CA GLY A 397 -2.06 -9.31 5.91
C GLY A 397 -2.73 -10.37 5.02
N VAL A 398 -2.63 -10.23 3.69
CA VAL A 398 -3.17 -11.18 2.72
C VAL A 398 -2.47 -12.54 2.71
N LEU A 399 -1.21 -12.63 3.17
CA LEU A 399 -0.48 -13.91 3.29
C LEU A 399 -0.78 -14.63 4.61
N ASN A 400 -1.45 -13.96 5.56
CA ASN A 400 -1.88 -14.54 6.84
C ASN A 400 -3.26 -15.21 6.69
N THR A 401 -3.31 -16.22 5.82
CA THR A 401 -4.53 -16.89 5.32
C THR A 401 -5.42 -17.40 6.45
N LYS A 402 -6.73 -17.15 6.34
CA LYS A 402 -7.76 -17.59 7.29
C LYS A 402 -8.49 -18.83 6.79
N TRP A 403 -9.16 -19.56 7.70
CA TRP A 403 -9.94 -20.76 7.37
C TRP A 403 -9.11 -21.77 6.60
N VAL A 404 -7.90 -22.06 7.08
CA VAL A 404 -6.92 -22.88 6.37
C VAL A 404 -7.47 -24.30 6.21
N ALA A 405 -7.43 -24.81 4.99
CA ALA A 405 -7.88 -26.15 4.63
C ALA A 405 -6.71 -27.06 4.26
N ARG A 406 -5.70 -26.52 3.57
CA ARG A 406 -4.54 -27.29 3.10
C ARG A 406 -3.24 -26.51 3.24
N LEU A 407 -2.18 -27.25 3.59
CA LEU A 407 -0.78 -26.85 3.47
C LEU A 407 -0.04 -27.87 2.59
N THR A 408 0.58 -27.41 1.51
CA THR A 408 1.40 -28.26 0.63
C THR A 408 2.84 -27.75 0.67
N PHE A 409 3.74 -28.54 1.25
CA PHE A 409 5.14 -28.19 1.45
C PHE A 409 6.02 -28.70 0.30
N GLY A 410 6.80 -27.80 -0.31
CA GLY A 410 7.80 -28.10 -1.34
C GLY A 410 7.29 -28.25 -2.78
N ASP A 411 6.01 -28.01 -3.04
CA ASP A 411 5.41 -28.06 -4.38
C ASP A 411 4.59 -26.78 -4.62
N LEU A 412 5.13 -25.84 -5.41
CA LEU A 412 4.64 -24.46 -5.59
C LEU A 412 4.43 -24.01 -7.04
#